data_AF-A0A970CQ07-F1
#
_entry.id   AF-A0A970CQ07-F1
#
_cell.length_a   1.000
_cell.length_b   1.000
_cell.length_c   1.000
_cell.angle_alpha   90.00
_cell.angle_beta   90.00
_cell.angle_gamma   90.00
#
_symmetry.space_group_name_H-M   'P 1'
#
loop_
_entity.id
_entity.type
_entity.pdbx_description
1 polymer ?
#
loop_
_entity_poly.entity_id
_entity_poly.type
_entity_poly.pdbx_seq_one_letter_code
_entity_poly.pdbx_strand_id
1 'polypeptide(L)'
;MEMEQIILIIINVIGGAAVLGSYVLDIRGRGGSADRLWGEMPQKARPVYYISMLLSAVGYFFILYFLLFVVAPDSVVIAGSLGYWIFYIIFIGMLGFSAFRMPLTSKMALVPEKSTWIWLRAVLLMAALFSCALYWAILSIQEGNEGTAFILAAVGSGYFAFHTMVLDCIFWPILWRRG
;
A
#
# COMPACT_ATOMS: atom_id res chain seq x y z
N MET A 1 19.62 12.08 11.43
CA MET A 1 18.89 11.10 10.60
C MET A 1 19.77 9.88 10.58
N GLU A 2 19.31 8.82 11.23
CA GLU A 2 20.10 7.61 11.44
C GLU A 2 20.11 6.72 10.19
N MET A 3 20.99 5.72 10.16
CA MET A 3 21.10 4.77 9.04
C MET A 3 19.75 4.09 8.76
N GLU A 4 18.98 3.80 9.80
CA GLU A 4 17.68 3.15 9.75
C GLU A 4 16.65 3.94 8.94
N GLN A 5 16.63 5.26 9.14
CA GLN A 5 15.75 6.17 8.42
C GLN A 5 16.18 6.30 6.96
N ILE A 6 17.50 6.31 6.69
CA ILE A 6 18.04 6.30 5.32
C ILE A 6 17.62 5.01 4.59
N ILE A 7 17.73 3.85 5.24
CA ILE A 7 17.29 2.57 4.68
C ILE A 7 15.79 2.62 4.36
N LEU A 8 14.97 3.15 5.28
CA LEU A 8 13.53 3.29 5.04
C LEU A 8 13.24 4.20 3.85
N ILE A 9 13.98 5.31 3.68
CA ILE A 9 13.86 6.19 2.50
C ILE A 9 14.20 5.41 1.23
N ILE A 10 15.31 4.66 1.22
CA ILE A 10 15.73 3.88 0.05
C ILE A 10 14.65 2.86 -0.34
N ILE A 11 14.10 2.13 0.64
CA ILE A 11 12.99 1.18 0.41
C ILE A 11 11.80 1.88 -0.23
N ASN A 12 11.44 3.06 0.28
CA ASN A 12 10.32 3.84 -0.22
C ASN A 12 10.53 4.39 -1.63
N VAL A 13 11.74 4.89 -1.92
CA VAL A 13 12.08 5.42 -3.25
C VAL A 13 12.11 4.29 -4.26
N ILE A 14 12.79 3.18 -3.96
CA ILE A 14 12.88 2.03 -4.87
C ILE A 14 11.51 1.36 -5.04
N GLY A 15 10.82 1.06 -3.94
CA GLY A 15 9.52 0.42 -3.97
C GLY A 15 8.44 1.30 -4.60
N GLY A 16 8.43 2.59 -4.29
CA GLY A 16 7.54 3.56 -4.91
C GLY A 16 7.80 3.71 -6.40
N ALA A 17 9.07 3.78 -6.82
CA ALA A 17 9.45 3.78 -8.23
C ALA A 17 9.05 2.49 -8.95
N ALA A 18 9.17 1.33 -8.28
CA ALA A 18 8.70 0.05 -8.83
C ALA A 18 7.19 0.02 -9.03
N VAL A 19 6.42 0.55 -8.07
CA VAL A 19 4.96 0.69 -8.18
C VAL A 19 4.62 1.63 -9.33
N LEU A 20 5.14 2.85 -9.35
CA LEU A 20 4.84 3.81 -10.43
C LEU A 20 5.33 3.32 -11.80
N GLY A 21 6.50 2.69 -11.85
CA GLY A 21 7.05 2.08 -13.04
C GLY A 21 6.12 0.99 -13.60
N SER A 22 5.48 0.21 -12.75
CA SER A 22 4.51 -0.80 -13.20
C SER A 22 3.26 -0.20 -13.84
N TYR A 23 2.81 0.99 -13.40
CA TYR A 23 1.78 1.76 -14.10
C TYR A 23 2.28 2.28 -15.47
N VAL A 24 3.47 2.89 -15.52
CA VAL A 24 3.99 3.51 -16.76
C VAL A 24 4.27 2.47 -17.84
N LEU A 25 4.90 1.35 -17.47
CA LEU A 25 5.21 0.26 -18.40
C LEU A 25 3.95 -0.34 -19.00
N ASP A 26 2.89 -0.46 -18.21
CA ASP A 26 1.63 -1.03 -18.67
C ASP A 26 0.88 -0.11 -19.64
N ILE A 27 0.78 1.18 -19.30
CA ILE A 27 0.13 2.19 -20.15
C ILE A 27 0.87 2.36 -21.47
N ARG A 28 2.21 2.39 -21.46
CA ARG A 28 3.03 2.62 -22.67
C ARG A 28 3.21 1.37 -23.52
N GLY A 29 3.35 0.19 -22.90
CA GLY A 29 3.79 -1.02 -23.60
C GLY A 29 2.68 -1.84 -24.25
N ARG A 30 1.42 -1.71 -23.79
CA ARG A 30 0.35 -2.65 -24.18
C ARG A 30 -0.91 -2.01 -24.75
N GLY A 31 -0.89 -0.70 -25.01
CA GLY A 31 -2.04 0.03 -25.52
C GLY A 31 -3.28 -0.10 -24.62
N GLY A 32 -3.09 -0.40 -23.33
CA GLY A 32 -4.15 -0.51 -22.35
C GLY A 32 -4.68 0.89 -22.04
N SER A 33 -5.89 1.18 -22.49
CA SER A 33 -6.61 2.35 -21.99
C SER A 33 -6.78 2.19 -20.48
N ALA A 34 -6.56 3.25 -19.69
CA ALA A 34 -6.77 3.22 -18.24
C ALA A 34 -8.15 2.64 -17.88
N ASP A 35 -9.15 2.82 -18.74
CA ASP A 35 -10.48 2.22 -18.62
C ASP A 35 -10.53 0.69 -18.64
N ARG A 36 -9.62 0.02 -19.37
CA ARG A 36 -9.56 -1.45 -19.39
C ARG A 36 -9.06 -2.02 -18.07
N LEU A 37 -8.23 -1.25 -17.36
CA LEU A 37 -7.75 -1.54 -16.02
C LEU A 37 -8.80 -1.28 -14.94
N TRP A 38 -10.07 -1.08 -15.29
CA TRP A 38 -11.19 -1.09 -14.35
C TRP A 38 -12.12 -2.28 -14.55
N GLY A 39 -11.84 -3.16 -15.53
CA GLY A 39 -12.71 -4.30 -15.83
C GLY A 39 -14.14 -3.86 -16.13
N GLU A 40 -15.11 -4.41 -15.39
CA GLU A 40 -16.52 -4.03 -15.44
C GLU A 40 -16.95 -3.04 -14.34
N MET A 41 -15.99 -2.43 -13.63
CA MET A 41 -16.30 -1.56 -12.50
C MET A 41 -17.25 -0.41 -12.92
N PRO A 42 -18.38 -0.23 -12.19
CA PRO A 42 -19.33 0.85 -12.45
C PRO A 42 -18.65 2.21 -12.46
N GLN A 43 -18.96 3.05 -13.45
CA GLN A 43 -18.38 4.39 -13.57
C GLN A 43 -18.60 5.26 -12.32
N LYS A 44 -19.72 5.06 -11.61
CA LYS A 44 -20.02 5.77 -10.35
C LYS A 44 -19.12 5.37 -9.18
N ALA A 45 -18.54 4.18 -9.21
CA ALA A 45 -17.65 3.69 -8.15
C ALA A 45 -16.21 4.22 -8.32
N ARG A 46 -15.76 4.48 -9.55
CA ARG A 46 -14.38 4.92 -9.84
C ARG A 46 -13.99 6.22 -9.11
N PRO A 47 -14.82 7.29 -9.06
CA PRO A 47 -14.49 8.50 -8.30
C PRO A 47 -14.26 8.25 -6.80
N VAL A 48 -15.01 7.33 -6.20
CA VAL A 48 -14.84 6.95 -4.79
C VAL A 48 -13.46 6.34 -4.57
N TYR A 49 -13.01 5.47 -5.48
CA TYR A 49 -11.66 4.90 -5.44
C TYR A 49 -10.58 5.96 -5.63
N TYR A 50 -10.75 6.89 -6.58
CA TYR A 50 -9.78 7.97 -6.80
C TYR A 50 -9.64 8.87 -5.57
N ILE A 51 -10.75 9.32 -4.99
CA ILE A 51 -10.75 10.15 -3.79
C ILE A 51 -10.10 9.38 -2.63
N SER A 52 -10.52 8.13 -2.43
CA SER A 52 -9.96 7.30 -1.36
C SER A 52 -8.46 7.05 -1.54
N MET A 53 -7.99 6.85 -2.78
CA MET A 53 -6.55 6.70 -3.08
C MET A 53 -5.78 7.97 -2.73
N LEU A 54 -6.33 9.16 -3.02
CA LEU A 54 -5.70 10.44 -2.64
C LEU A 54 -5.64 10.61 -1.13
N LEU A 55 -6.70 10.30 -0.40
CA LEU A 55 -6.70 10.30 1.06
C LEU A 55 -5.66 9.33 1.63
N SER A 56 -5.56 8.13 1.06
CA SER A 56 -4.53 7.15 1.43
C SER A 56 -3.12 7.64 1.14
N ALA A 57 -2.89 8.32 0.01
CA ALA A 57 -1.59 8.91 -0.32
C ALA A 57 -1.20 10.04 0.65
N VAL A 58 -2.16 10.89 1.04
CA VAL A 58 -1.92 11.91 2.08
C VAL A 58 -1.60 11.25 3.42
N GLY A 59 -2.38 10.24 3.82
CA GLY A 59 -2.12 9.44 5.02
C GLY A 59 -0.73 8.81 5.00
N TYR A 60 -0.29 8.31 3.85
CA TYR A 60 1.04 7.74 3.65
C TYR A 60 2.17 8.73 3.94
N PHE A 61 2.02 10.00 3.52
CA PHE A 61 3.00 11.03 3.84
C PHE A 61 3.07 11.33 5.34
N PHE A 62 1.94 11.30 6.07
CA PHE A 62 1.96 11.44 7.53
C PHE A 62 2.66 10.26 8.21
N ILE A 63 2.45 9.04 7.72
CA ILE A 63 3.16 7.85 8.22
C ILE A 63 4.67 8.03 8.01
N LEU A 64 5.10 8.37 6.80
CA LEU A 64 6.52 8.57 6.50
C LEU A 64 7.13 9.68 7.34
N TYR A 65 6.44 10.82 7.47
CA TYR A 65 6.91 11.92 8.31
C TYR A 65 7.13 11.46 9.76
N PHE A 66 6.15 10.74 10.32
CA PHE A 66 6.24 10.25 11.69
C PHE A 66 7.42 9.27 11.88
N LEU A 67 7.58 8.30 10.99
CA LEU A 67 8.68 7.33 11.09
C LEU A 67 10.06 7.96 10.88
N LEU A 68 10.18 8.92 9.96
CA LEU A 68 11.48 9.52 9.59
C LEU A 68 11.93 10.64 10.52
N PHE A 69 11.02 11.35 11.17
CA PHE A 69 11.36 12.57 11.92
C PHE A 69 10.93 12.56 13.37
N VAL A 70 10.01 11.67 13.76
CA VAL A 70 9.50 11.62 15.14
C VAL A 70 9.97 10.36 15.86
N VAL A 71 9.93 9.20 15.20
CA VAL A 71 10.38 7.95 15.79
C VAL A 71 11.91 7.89 15.83
N ALA A 72 12.47 7.70 17.03
CA ALA A 72 13.89 7.45 17.25
C ALA A 72 14.20 5.95 17.00
N PRO A 73 15.00 5.59 15.99
CA PRO A 73 15.21 4.18 15.62
C PRO A 73 15.88 3.33 16.70
N ASP A 74 16.79 3.92 17.49
CA ASP A 74 17.59 3.20 18.49
C ASP A 74 16.81 2.84 19.77
N SER A 75 15.73 3.57 20.06
CA SER A 75 14.98 3.41 21.30
C SER A 75 13.54 2.95 21.09
N VAL A 76 13.04 2.92 19.85
CA VAL A 76 11.65 2.52 19.59
C VAL A 76 11.44 1.05 19.96
N VAL A 77 10.39 0.82 20.76
CA VAL A 77 9.90 -0.53 21.10
C VAL A 77 8.46 -0.66 20.62
N ILE A 78 8.24 -1.68 19.79
CA ILE A 78 6.96 -2.03 19.18
C ILE A 78 6.52 -3.37 19.75
N ALA A 79 5.31 -3.41 20.32
CA ALA A 79 4.73 -4.62 20.92
C ALA A 79 5.64 -5.30 21.97
N GLY A 80 6.49 -4.53 22.66
CA GLY A 80 7.33 -4.97 23.77
C GLY A 80 8.68 -5.58 23.41
N SER A 81 8.99 -5.82 22.13
CA SER A 81 10.29 -6.42 21.76
C SER A 81 10.77 -6.11 20.34
N LEU A 82 9.92 -5.63 19.45
CA LEU A 82 10.30 -5.34 18.07
C LEU A 82 10.89 -3.93 17.98
N GLY A 83 12.01 -3.80 17.27
CA GLY A 83 12.63 -2.51 16.99
C GLY A 83 12.21 -1.92 15.64
N TYR A 84 12.87 -0.85 15.22
CA TYR A 84 12.56 -0.12 13.98
C TYR A 84 12.61 -0.98 12.70
N TRP A 85 13.39 -2.06 12.69
CA TRP A 85 13.57 -2.95 11.54
C TRP A 85 12.26 -3.58 11.01
N ILE A 86 11.22 -3.71 11.85
CA ILE A 86 9.93 -4.26 11.43
C ILE A 86 9.30 -3.42 10.31
N PHE A 87 9.55 -2.10 10.31
CA PHE A 87 9.08 -1.21 9.26
C PHE A 87 9.72 -1.55 7.91
N TYR A 88 10.96 -2.06 7.86
CA TYR A 88 11.54 -2.48 6.58
C TYR A 88 10.77 -3.63 5.97
N ILE A 89 10.46 -4.65 6.75
CA ILE A 89 9.69 -5.81 6.28
C ILE A 89 8.31 -5.37 5.83
N ILE A 90 7.65 -4.52 6.63
CA ILE A 90 6.31 -4.03 6.31
C ILE A 90 6.32 -3.24 4.99
N PHE A 91 7.25 -2.30 4.81
CA PHE A 91 7.31 -1.48 3.60
C PHE A 91 7.77 -2.28 2.37
N ILE A 92 8.74 -3.18 2.51
CA ILE A 92 9.16 -4.08 1.42
C ILE A 92 8.00 -4.97 0.98
N GLY A 93 7.29 -5.59 1.94
CA GLY A 93 6.12 -6.41 1.64
C GLY A 93 5.03 -5.60 0.97
N MET A 94 4.61 -4.49 1.59
CA MET A 94 3.56 -3.62 1.09
C MET A 94 3.85 -3.09 -0.32
N LEU A 95 5.02 -2.50 -0.54
CA LEU A 95 5.39 -1.92 -1.85
C LEU A 95 5.68 -3.01 -2.89
N GLY A 96 6.34 -4.10 -2.48
CA GLY A 96 6.65 -5.23 -3.34
C GLY A 96 5.39 -5.88 -3.90
N PHE A 97 4.44 -6.28 -3.04
CA PHE A 97 3.17 -6.86 -3.49
C PHE A 97 2.31 -5.85 -4.28
N SER A 98 2.33 -4.57 -3.89
CA SER A 98 1.64 -3.51 -4.63
C SER A 98 2.18 -3.31 -6.05
N ALA A 99 3.49 -3.48 -6.27
CA ALA A 99 4.08 -3.34 -7.60
C ALA A 99 3.59 -4.42 -8.58
N PHE A 100 3.28 -5.62 -8.08
CA PHE A 100 2.75 -6.73 -8.88
C PHE A 100 1.27 -6.59 -9.26
N ARG A 101 0.50 -5.73 -8.57
CA ARG A 101 -0.92 -5.52 -8.85
C ARG A 101 -1.14 -5.13 -10.31
N MET A 102 -0.44 -4.12 -10.82
CA MET A 102 -0.68 -3.60 -12.17
C MET A 102 -0.30 -4.59 -13.27
N PRO A 103 0.88 -5.26 -13.25
CA PRO A 103 1.20 -6.29 -14.22
C PRO A 103 0.19 -7.44 -14.26
N LEU A 104 -0.30 -7.90 -13.10
CA LEU A 104 -1.29 -8.96 -13.03
C LEU A 104 -2.68 -8.51 -13.49
N THR A 105 -3.07 -7.28 -13.14
CA THR A 105 -4.33 -6.66 -13.57
C THR A 105 -4.37 -6.51 -15.09
N SER A 106 -3.29 -6.01 -15.68
CA SER A 106 -3.11 -5.93 -17.12
C SER A 106 -3.17 -7.29 -17.81
N LYS A 107 -2.42 -8.27 -17.27
CA LYS A 107 -2.47 -9.64 -17.79
C LYS A 107 -3.90 -10.18 -17.76
N MET A 108 -4.63 -9.97 -16.68
CA MET A 108 -6.03 -10.38 -16.55
C MET A 108 -6.96 -9.65 -17.53
N ALA A 109 -6.69 -8.38 -17.83
CA ALA A 109 -7.49 -7.58 -18.78
C ALA A 109 -7.29 -8.00 -20.24
N LEU A 110 -6.10 -8.52 -20.58
CA LEU A 110 -5.73 -8.94 -21.95
C LEU A 110 -6.00 -10.43 -22.19
N VAL A 111 -5.61 -11.29 -21.24
CA VAL A 111 -5.75 -12.74 -21.31
C VAL A 111 -6.34 -13.23 -19.98
N PRO A 112 -7.68 -13.27 -19.86
CA PRO A 112 -8.34 -13.71 -18.64
C PRO A 112 -8.03 -15.18 -18.34
N GLU A 113 -7.33 -15.42 -17.23
CA GLU A 113 -6.94 -16.77 -16.80
C GLU A 113 -7.24 -16.97 -15.32
N LYS A 114 -7.77 -18.14 -14.96
CA LYS A 114 -8.04 -18.50 -13.56
C LYS A 114 -6.80 -18.41 -12.66
N SER A 115 -5.63 -18.82 -13.17
CA SER A 115 -4.36 -18.74 -12.43
C SER A 115 -3.97 -17.29 -12.14
N THR A 116 -4.00 -16.42 -13.15
CA THR A 116 -3.71 -14.98 -13.01
C THR A 116 -4.67 -14.30 -12.03
N TRP A 117 -5.95 -14.70 -12.03
CA TRP A 117 -6.93 -14.20 -11.06
C TRP A 117 -6.62 -14.58 -9.60
N ILE A 118 -6.19 -15.83 -9.37
CA ILE A 118 -5.79 -16.30 -8.03
C ILE A 118 -4.57 -15.50 -7.55
N TRP A 119 -3.56 -15.34 -8.40
CA TRP A 119 -2.37 -14.55 -8.08
C TRP A 119 -2.70 -13.09 -7.80
N LEU A 120 -3.58 -12.48 -8.59
CA LEU A 120 -4.02 -11.11 -8.37
C LEU A 120 -4.69 -10.93 -7.00
N ARG A 121 -5.58 -11.85 -6.61
CA ARG A 121 -6.21 -11.80 -5.28
C ARG A 121 -5.20 -12.06 -4.17
N ALA A 122 -4.24 -12.94 -4.38
CA ALA A 122 -3.19 -13.22 -3.41
C ALA A 122 -2.32 -11.97 -3.17
N VAL A 123 -1.89 -11.25 -4.22
CA VAL A 123 -1.08 -10.04 -4.03
C VAL A 123 -1.88 -8.91 -3.37
N LEU A 124 -3.17 -8.76 -3.67
CA LEU A 124 -4.05 -7.79 -3.02
C LEU A 124 -4.22 -8.11 -1.53
N LEU A 125 -4.41 -9.38 -1.18
CA LEU A 125 -4.47 -9.83 0.21
C LEU A 125 -3.17 -9.58 0.95
N MET A 126 -2.02 -9.91 0.34
CA MET A 126 -0.72 -9.68 0.97
C MET A 126 -0.45 -8.20 1.21
N ALA A 127 -0.72 -7.34 0.21
CA ALA A 127 -0.60 -5.88 0.39
C ALA A 127 -1.51 -5.36 1.52
N ALA A 128 -2.74 -5.87 1.61
CA ALA A 128 -3.66 -5.55 2.69
C ALA A 128 -3.14 -5.99 4.06
N LEU A 129 -2.61 -7.22 4.17
CA LEU A 129 -2.02 -7.73 5.41
C LEU A 129 -0.85 -6.86 5.89
N PHE A 130 0.06 -6.47 5.00
CA PHE A 130 1.16 -5.58 5.37
C PHE A 130 0.67 -4.18 5.78
N SER A 131 -0.36 -3.64 5.13
CA SER A 131 -0.94 -2.36 5.55
C SER A 131 -1.64 -2.43 6.92
N CYS A 132 -2.31 -3.53 7.24
CA CYS A 132 -2.86 -3.75 8.58
C CYS A 132 -1.72 -3.94 9.60
N ALA A 133 -0.65 -4.63 9.23
CA ALA A 133 0.54 -4.77 10.07
C ALA A 133 1.21 -3.41 10.33
N LEU A 134 1.22 -2.50 9.34
CA LEU A 134 1.71 -1.13 9.51
C LEU A 134 0.88 -0.36 10.55
N TYR A 135 -0.45 -0.40 10.41
CA TYR A 135 -1.35 0.25 11.35
C TYR A 135 -1.18 -0.30 12.77
N TRP A 136 -1.15 -1.64 12.90
CA TRP A 136 -0.88 -2.30 14.17
C TRP A 136 0.48 -1.91 14.76
N ALA A 137 1.55 -1.87 13.94
CA ALA A 137 2.89 -1.51 14.40
C ALA A 137 2.95 -0.08 14.92
N ILE A 138 2.30 0.88 14.24
CA ILE A 138 2.22 2.26 14.70
C ILE A 138 1.49 2.34 16.05
N LEU A 139 0.31 1.69 16.18
CA LEU A 139 -0.43 1.69 17.44
C LEU A 139 0.29 0.98 18.59
N SER A 140 1.21 0.07 18.27
CA SER A 140 1.95 -0.74 19.25
C SER A 140 3.25 -0.10 19.71
N ILE A 141 3.56 1.13 19.27
CA ILE A 141 4.69 1.91 19.77
C ILE A 141 4.43 2.30 21.23
N GLN A 142 5.36 1.93 22.10
CA GLN A 142 5.20 2.12 23.55
C GLN A 142 5.51 3.54 24.02
N GLU A 143 6.51 4.19 23.43
CA GLU A 143 6.98 5.52 23.79
C GLU A 143 6.91 6.47 22.60
N GLY A 144 6.50 7.72 22.82
CA GLY A 144 6.33 8.70 21.73
C GLY A 144 5.02 8.51 20.94
N ASN A 145 4.03 7.82 21.52
CA ASN A 145 2.66 7.66 21.00
C ASN A 145 1.75 8.85 21.37
N GLU A 146 2.34 10.01 21.68
CA GLU A 146 1.63 11.21 22.08
C GLU A 146 1.87 12.32 21.07
N GLY A 147 0.83 13.12 20.81
CA GLY A 147 0.91 14.32 19.96
C GLY A 147 0.41 14.14 18.53
N THR A 148 0.39 15.27 17.81
CA THR A 148 -0.30 15.40 16.52
C THR A 148 0.29 14.51 15.44
N ALA A 149 1.61 14.34 15.40
CA ALA A 149 2.27 13.52 14.39
C ALA A 149 1.89 12.03 14.51
N PHE A 150 1.84 11.50 15.74
CA PHE A 150 1.37 10.14 15.99
C PHE A 150 -0.10 9.97 15.58
N ILE A 151 -0.98 10.89 15.98
CA ILE A 151 -2.41 10.82 15.64
C ILE A 151 -2.60 10.84 14.12
N LEU A 152 -1.92 11.74 13.41
CA LEU A 152 -2.00 11.82 11.95
C LEU A 152 -1.46 10.55 11.29
N ALA A 153 -0.37 9.97 11.79
CA ALA A 153 0.17 8.71 11.28
C ALA A 153 -0.76 7.52 11.58
N ALA A 154 -1.38 7.46 12.76
CA ALA A 154 -2.32 6.41 13.15
C ALA A 154 -3.61 6.48 12.32
N VAL A 155 -4.20 7.68 12.18
CA VAL A 155 -5.38 7.88 11.32
C VAL A 155 -5.03 7.62 9.85
N GLY A 156 -3.88 8.10 9.39
CA GLY A 156 -3.38 7.90 8.03
C GLY A 156 -3.16 6.42 7.71
N SER A 157 -2.48 5.67 8.58
CA SER A 157 -2.26 4.23 8.41
C SER A 157 -3.53 3.41 8.56
N GLY A 158 -4.44 3.79 9.46
CA GLY A 158 -5.75 3.16 9.58
C GLY A 158 -6.59 3.31 8.31
N TYR A 159 -6.64 4.52 7.74
CA TYR A 159 -7.33 4.77 6.49
C TYR A 159 -6.65 4.09 5.30
N PHE A 160 -5.32 4.11 5.24
CA PHE A 160 -4.55 3.41 4.22
C PHE A 160 -4.85 1.91 4.25
N ALA A 161 -4.85 1.29 5.44
CA ALA A 161 -5.22 -0.11 5.64
C ALA A 161 -6.69 -0.40 5.28
N PHE A 162 -7.61 0.53 5.57
CA PHE A 162 -8.99 0.43 5.12
C PHE A 162 -9.09 0.41 3.60
N HIS A 163 -8.40 1.32 2.91
CA HIS A 163 -8.40 1.38 1.45
C HIS A 163 -7.88 0.07 0.84
N THR A 164 -6.72 -0.40 1.27
CA THR A 164 -6.10 -1.61 0.72
C THR A 164 -6.89 -2.89 1.06
N MET A 165 -7.40 -3.02 2.29
CA MET A 165 -8.15 -4.20 2.72
C MET A 165 -9.57 -4.20 2.17
N VAL A 166 -10.32 -3.12 2.38
CA VAL A 166 -11.75 -3.07 2.06
C VAL A 166 -11.94 -2.76 0.59
N LEU A 167 -11.39 -1.65 0.10
CA LEU A 167 -11.61 -1.24 -1.29
C LEU A 167 -10.84 -2.13 -2.26
N ASP A 168 -9.55 -2.34 -2.04
CA ASP A 168 -8.73 -3.08 -3.00
C ASP A 168 -8.82 -4.61 -2.86
N CYS A 169 -8.78 -5.17 -1.64
CA CYS A 169 -8.79 -6.63 -1.49
C CYS A 169 -10.20 -7.24 -1.54
N ILE A 170 -11.25 -6.52 -1.12
CA ILE A 170 -12.63 -7.05 -1.06
C ILE A 170 -13.49 -6.50 -2.20
N PHE A 171 -13.74 -5.19 -2.23
CA PHE A 171 -14.69 -4.61 -3.17
C PHE A 171 -14.20 -4.65 -4.62
N TRP A 172 -12.91 -4.39 -4.85
CA TRP A 172 -12.38 -4.36 -6.21
C TRP A 172 -12.55 -5.71 -6.89
N PRO A 173 -12.20 -6.88 -6.31
CA PRO A 173 -12.47 -8.17 -6.96
C PRO A 173 -13.95 -8.48 -7.21
N ILE A 174 -14.84 -7.99 -6.34
CA ILE A 174 -16.29 -8.16 -6.50
C ILE A 174 -16.81 -7.32 -7.68
N LEU A 175 -16.38 -6.06 -7.77
CA LEU A 175 -16.82 -5.10 -8.78
C LEU A 175 -16.09 -5.27 -10.13
N TRP A 176 -14.89 -5.85 -10.11
CA TRP A 176 -14.09 -6.09 -11.31
C TRP A 176 -14.68 -7.16 -12.21
N ARG A 177 -15.42 -8.10 -11.61
CA ARG A 177 -15.77 -9.38 -12.22
C ARG A 177 -16.40 -9.17 -13.60
N ARG A 178 -15.63 -9.52 -14.63
CA ARG A 178 -16.17 -9.84 -15.96
C ARG A 178 -16.84 -11.20 -15.85
N GLY A 179 -18.11 -11.28 -16.25
CA GLY A 179 -18.82 -12.55 -16.43
C GLY A 179 -18.03 -13.53 -17.30
#